data_AF-A0A1D2WM12-F1
#
_entry.id   AF-A0A1D2WM12-F1
#
_cell.length_a   1.000
_cell.length_b   1.000
_cell.length_c   1.000
_cell.angle_alpha   90.00
_cell.angle_beta   90.00
_cell.angle_gamma   90.00
#
_symmetry.space_group_name_H-M   'P 1'
#
loop_
_entity.id
_entity.type
_entity.pdbx_description
1 polymer ?
#
loop_
_entity_poly.entity_id
_entity_poly.type
_entity_poly.pdbx_seq_one_letter_code
_entity_poly.pdbx_strand_id
1 'polypeptide(L)'
;MPKHIASGLKYLAAVKLKMAGKSHQEIADELGVDRSTISHYLNGRNLSWNSIDVARTIIDLCPKDFLTMTEAIFNNPEQSRKIVNICRERNFEAKVEDSCIGCGLCVNACTMKAIKLESLKAHADSMQCCGCQLCEDECPTNSIKILEI
;
A
#
# COMPACT_ATOMS: atom_id res chain seq x y z
N MET A 1 -10.62 18.16 -5.91
CA MET A 1 -9.57 18.08 -4.88
C MET A 1 -8.90 16.70 -4.81
N PRO A 2 -9.62 15.56 -4.69
CA PRO A 2 -8.98 14.24 -4.54
C PRO A 2 -8.04 13.85 -5.70
N LYS A 3 -8.40 14.20 -6.94
CA LYS A 3 -7.58 13.93 -8.14
C LYS A 3 -6.17 14.55 -8.07
N HIS A 4 -6.01 15.73 -7.47
CA HIS A 4 -4.70 16.37 -7.35
C HIS A 4 -3.82 15.68 -6.31
N ILE A 5 -4.41 15.25 -5.19
CA ILE A 5 -3.70 14.46 -4.17
C ILE A 5 -3.30 13.09 -4.74
N ALA A 6 -4.19 12.44 -5.50
CA ALA A 6 -3.88 11.21 -6.21
C ALA A 6 -2.70 11.37 -7.18
N SER A 7 -2.63 12.48 -7.93
CA SER A 7 -1.46 12.81 -8.74
C SER A 7 -0.20 13.05 -7.91
N GLY A 8 -0.32 13.68 -6.73
CA GLY A 8 0.78 13.84 -5.78
C GLY A 8 1.34 12.49 -5.29
N LEU A 9 0.47 11.57 -4.88
CA LEU A 9 0.86 10.21 -4.47
C LEU A 9 1.52 9.44 -5.62
N LYS A 10 0.95 9.50 -6.84
CA LYS A 10 1.54 8.88 -8.04
C LYS A 10 2.90 9.48 -8.40
N TYR A 11 3.08 10.79 -8.24
CA TYR A 11 4.37 11.46 -8.43
C TYR A 11 5.41 10.93 -7.43
N LEU A 12 5.09 10.89 -6.13
CA LEU A 12 6.01 10.39 -5.11
C LEU A 12 6.37 8.92 -5.34
N ALA A 13 5.39 8.09 -5.72
CA ALA A 13 5.63 6.70 -6.11
C ALA A 13 6.55 6.60 -7.35
N ALA A 14 6.33 7.43 -8.37
CA ALA A 14 7.18 7.46 -9.55
C ALA A 14 8.63 7.86 -9.22
N VAL A 15 8.82 8.81 -8.30
CA VAL A 15 10.16 9.19 -7.82
C VAL A 15 10.83 8.02 -7.09
N LYS A 16 10.13 7.33 -6.16
CA LYS A 16 10.67 6.16 -5.46
C LYS A 16 11.08 5.05 -6.44
N LEU A 17 10.22 4.71 -7.40
CA LEU A 17 10.53 3.69 -8.42
C LEU A 17 11.70 4.12 -9.30
N LYS A 18 11.78 5.40 -9.67
CA LYS A 18 12.91 5.92 -10.45
C LYS A 18 14.23 5.82 -9.70
N MET A 19 14.23 6.12 -8.40
CA MET A 19 15.39 5.96 -7.52
C MET A 19 15.79 4.49 -7.36
N ALA A 20 14.83 3.56 -7.41
CA ALA A 20 15.07 2.12 -7.47
C ALA A 20 15.57 1.62 -8.84
N GLY A 21 15.90 2.51 -9.77
CA GLY A 21 16.50 2.17 -11.07
C GLY A 21 15.50 1.83 -12.18
N LYS A 22 14.19 1.95 -11.94
CA LYS A 22 13.17 1.61 -12.95
C LYS A 22 13.17 2.59 -14.13
N SER A 23 12.91 2.05 -15.31
CA SER A 23 12.71 2.82 -16.54
C SER A 23 11.36 3.54 -16.54
N HIS A 24 11.20 4.55 -17.40
CA HIS A 24 9.92 5.27 -17.52
C HIS A 24 8.75 4.35 -17.89
N GLN A 25 9.01 3.28 -18.67
CA GLN A 25 7.96 2.35 -19.08
C GLN A 25 7.55 1.44 -17.91
N GLU A 26 8.52 0.87 -17.18
CA GLU A 26 8.21 0.06 -16.00
C GLU A 26 7.43 0.85 -14.95
N ILE A 27 7.79 2.12 -14.71
CA ILE A 27 7.06 2.99 -13.77
C ILE A 27 5.62 3.23 -14.25
N ALA A 28 5.44 3.43 -15.55
CA ALA A 28 4.14 3.67 -16.17
C ALA A 28 3.23 2.44 -16.03
N ASP A 29 3.77 1.26 -16.32
CA ASP A 29 3.07 -0.02 -16.20
C ASP A 29 2.68 -0.31 -14.75
N GLU A 30 3.61 -0.09 -13.81
CA GLU A 30 3.35 -0.26 -12.37
C GLU A 30 2.24 0.68 -11.89
N LEU A 31 2.31 1.98 -12.24
CA LEU A 31 1.34 2.97 -11.78
C LEU A 31 0.05 3.03 -12.59
N GLY A 32 -0.08 2.24 -13.65
CA GLY A 32 -1.24 2.21 -14.55
C GLY A 32 -1.50 3.56 -15.20
N VAL A 33 -0.46 4.23 -15.71
CA VAL A 33 -0.55 5.52 -16.40
C VAL A 33 0.29 5.52 -17.68
N ASP A 34 0.09 6.49 -18.56
CA ASP A 34 0.91 6.61 -19.75
C ASP A 34 2.38 6.95 -19.42
N ARG A 35 3.32 6.44 -20.21
CA ARG A 35 4.75 6.79 -20.11
C ARG A 35 5.00 8.30 -20.17
N SER A 36 4.21 9.03 -20.95
CA SER A 36 4.28 10.50 -21.03
C SER A 36 3.94 11.17 -19.69
N THR A 37 3.00 10.60 -18.92
CA THR A 37 2.66 11.05 -17.57
C THR A 37 3.85 10.94 -16.63
N ILE A 38 4.62 9.84 -16.71
CA ILE A 38 5.85 9.70 -15.91
C ILE A 38 6.89 10.75 -16.31
N SER A 39 7.01 11.04 -17.61
CA SER A 39 7.86 12.15 -18.06
C SER A 39 7.40 13.50 -17.50
N HIS A 40 6.09 13.75 -17.42
CA HIS A 40 5.59 14.99 -16.79
C HIS A 40 5.92 15.05 -15.30
N TYR A 41 5.69 13.95 -14.58
CA TYR A 41 6.04 13.83 -13.16
C TYR A 41 7.51 14.13 -12.89
N LEU A 42 8.41 13.42 -13.56
CA LEU A 42 9.85 13.51 -13.30
C LEU A 42 10.47 14.82 -13.80
N ASN A 43 9.81 15.54 -14.72
CA ASN A 43 10.22 16.88 -15.15
C ASN A 43 9.48 18.01 -14.38
N GLY A 44 8.68 17.69 -13.35
CA GLY A 44 8.00 18.71 -12.55
C GLY A 44 6.82 19.41 -13.25
N ARG A 45 6.28 18.86 -14.34
CA ARG A 45 5.22 19.49 -15.14
C ARG A 45 3.83 19.16 -14.60
N ASN A 46 2.93 20.15 -14.61
CA ASN A 46 1.52 20.02 -14.20
C ASN A 46 1.33 19.47 -12.77
N LEU A 47 2.24 19.81 -11.86
CA LEU A 47 2.19 19.42 -10.46
C LEU A 47 1.89 20.63 -9.57
N SER A 48 1.17 20.37 -8.47
CA SER A 48 0.94 21.35 -7.40
C SER A 48 1.78 20.92 -6.20
N TRP A 49 2.70 21.78 -5.77
CA TRP A 49 3.54 21.54 -4.58
C TRP A 49 2.70 21.30 -3.33
N ASN A 50 1.66 22.12 -3.10
CA ASN A 50 0.71 21.91 -2.00
C ASN A 50 0.05 20.52 -2.05
N SER A 51 -0.28 20.01 -3.23
CA SER A 51 -0.86 18.67 -3.37
C SER A 51 0.16 17.55 -3.10
N ILE A 52 1.43 17.79 -3.45
CA ILE A 52 2.54 16.87 -3.13
C ILE A 52 2.80 16.88 -1.62
N ASP A 53 2.76 18.04 -0.97
CA ASP A 53 2.98 18.15 0.48
C ASP A 53 1.89 17.41 1.25
N VAL A 54 0.62 17.57 0.87
CA VAL A 54 -0.48 16.77 1.42
C VAL A 54 -0.27 15.27 1.17
N ALA A 55 0.18 14.89 -0.02
CA ALA A 55 0.48 13.49 -0.33
C ALA A 55 1.64 12.93 0.52
N ARG A 56 2.67 13.72 0.83
CA ARG A 56 3.74 13.33 1.77
C ARG A 56 3.18 13.11 3.16
N THR A 57 2.39 14.06 3.67
CA THR A 57 1.74 13.91 4.98
C THR A 57 0.90 12.64 5.07
N ILE A 58 0.22 12.25 3.99
CA ILE A 58 -0.56 10.99 3.94
C ILE A 58 0.35 9.76 4.02
N ILE A 59 1.51 9.77 3.36
CA ILE A 59 2.50 8.67 3.41
C ILE A 59 3.11 8.55 4.82
N ASP A 60 3.29 9.66 5.52
CA ASP A 60 3.88 9.71 6.86
C ASP A 60 2.91 9.28 7.97
N LEU A 61 1.64 9.00 7.65
CA LEU A 61 0.66 8.48 8.61
C LEU A 61 1.03 7.07 9.08
N CYS A 62 0.36 6.61 10.15
CA CYS A 62 0.47 5.21 10.54
C CYS A 62 -0.04 4.29 9.40
N PRO A 63 0.43 3.03 9.32
CA PRO A 63 0.07 2.16 8.20
C PRO A 63 -1.43 1.99 7.92
N LYS A 64 -2.24 1.95 8.98
CA LYS A 64 -3.71 1.86 8.89
C LYS A 64 -4.30 3.11 8.24
N ASP A 65 -3.96 4.29 8.75
CA ASP A 65 -4.47 5.55 8.22
C ASP A 65 -3.96 5.82 6.81
N PHE A 66 -2.69 5.53 6.52
CA PHE A 66 -2.16 5.65 5.16
C PHE A 66 -2.94 4.77 4.17
N LEU A 67 -3.20 3.51 4.53
CA LEU A 67 -4.00 2.60 3.72
C LEU A 67 -5.42 3.14 3.51
N THR A 68 -6.13 3.47 4.59
CA THR A 68 -7.52 3.97 4.53
C THR A 68 -7.61 5.26 3.72
N MET A 69 -6.68 6.20 3.92
CA MET A 69 -6.67 7.44 3.15
C MET A 69 -6.41 7.19 1.67
N THR A 70 -5.48 6.29 1.35
CA THR A 70 -5.17 5.95 -0.04
C THR A 70 -6.36 5.26 -0.72
N GLU A 71 -7.08 4.39 -0.02
CA GLU A 71 -8.32 3.79 -0.52
C GLU A 71 -9.39 4.84 -0.83
N ALA A 72 -9.61 5.78 0.09
CA ALA A 72 -10.57 6.86 -0.10
C ALA A 72 -10.21 7.81 -1.26
N ILE A 73 -8.92 8.10 -1.46
CA ILE A 73 -8.44 9.01 -2.51
C ILE A 73 -8.58 8.40 -3.90
N PHE A 74 -8.22 7.12 -4.05
CA PHE A 74 -8.22 6.47 -5.37
C PHE A 74 -9.55 5.82 -5.72
N ASN A 75 -10.34 5.37 -4.74
CA ASN A 75 -11.53 4.55 -4.95
C ASN A 75 -11.29 3.38 -5.93
N ASN A 76 -10.07 2.83 -5.90
CA ASN A 76 -9.61 1.73 -6.74
C ASN A 76 -8.66 0.87 -5.90
N PRO A 77 -9.11 -0.31 -5.43
CA PRO A 77 -8.31 -1.13 -4.52
C PRO A 77 -6.97 -1.59 -5.08
N GLU A 78 -6.87 -1.86 -6.38
CA GLU A 78 -5.62 -2.29 -6.99
C GLU A 78 -4.60 -1.15 -6.98
N GLN A 79 -5.02 0.05 -7.40
CA GLN A 79 -4.17 1.23 -7.39
C GLN A 79 -3.73 1.59 -5.97
N SER A 80 -4.64 1.51 -4.99
CA SER A 80 -4.33 1.82 -3.60
C SER A 80 -3.28 0.87 -3.03
N ARG A 81 -3.40 -0.44 -3.27
CA ARG A 81 -2.38 -1.42 -2.85
C ARG A 81 -1.00 -1.12 -3.43
N LYS A 82 -0.94 -0.82 -4.73
CA LYS A 82 0.33 -0.49 -5.39
C LYS A 82 0.97 0.74 -4.77
N ILE A 83 0.21 1.82 -4.59
CA ILE A 83 0.71 3.05 -3.96
C ILE A 83 1.18 2.78 -2.53
N VAL A 84 0.41 2.04 -1.72
CA VAL A 84 0.81 1.70 -0.35
C VAL A 84 2.09 0.87 -0.34
N ASN A 85 2.21 -0.15 -1.19
CA ASN A 85 3.41 -0.99 -1.27
C ASN A 85 4.66 -0.24 -1.75
N ILE A 86 4.51 0.69 -2.71
CA ILE A 86 5.63 1.48 -3.23
C ILE A 86 6.07 2.55 -2.22
N CYS A 87 5.10 3.20 -1.57
CA CYS A 87 5.36 4.37 -0.75
C CYS A 87 5.59 4.07 0.73
N ARG A 88 5.29 2.87 1.24
CA ARG A 88 5.58 2.52 2.63
C ARG A 88 7.06 2.74 2.97
N GLU A 89 7.29 3.22 4.18
CA GLU A 89 8.61 3.56 4.70
C GLU A 89 9.21 2.41 5.54
N ARG A 90 8.36 1.48 5.97
CA ARG A 90 8.66 0.43 6.94
C ARG A 90 8.30 -0.94 6.36
N ASN A 91 8.97 -1.98 6.81
CA ASN A 91 8.64 -3.36 6.48
C ASN A 91 8.05 -4.06 7.70
N PHE A 92 7.21 -5.06 7.43
CA PHE A 92 6.51 -5.78 8.47
C PHE A 92 6.55 -7.27 8.19
N GLU A 93 6.75 -8.04 9.24
CA GLU A 93 6.59 -9.48 9.24
C GLU A 93 5.22 -9.83 9.84
N ALA A 94 4.41 -10.58 9.09
CA ALA A 94 3.13 -11.08 9.57
C ALA A 94 3.27 -12.57 9.92
N LYS A 95 3.07 -12.91 11.20
CA LYS A 95 3.14 -14.29 11.71
C LYS A 95 1.76 -14.80 12.08
N VAL A 96 1.50 -16.06 11.74
CA VAL A 96 0.29 -16.78 12.14
C VAL A 96 0.68 -17.92 13.08
N GLU A 97 0.16 -17.88 14.29
CA GLU A 97 0.42 -18.87 15.34
C GLU A 97 -0.44 -20.13 15.20
N ASP A 98 -0.06 -21.19 15.90
CA ASP A 98 -0.76 -22.48 15.90
C ASP A 98 -2.14 -22.43 16.59
N SER A 99 -2.43 -21.36 17.34
CA SER A 99 -3.75 -21.08 17.90
C SER A 99 -4.80 -20.71 16.83
N CYS A 100 -4.40 -20.59 15.56
CA CYS A 100 -5.30 -20.27 14.45
C CYS A 100 -6.34 -21.37 14.24
N ILE A 101 -7.62 -20.98 14.26
CA ILE A 101 -8.77 -21.88 14.04
C ILE A 101 -9.31 -21.87 12.60
N GLY A 102 -8.64 -21.19 11.68
CA GLY A 102 -9.02 -21.20 10.27
C GLY A 102 -10.32 -20.48 9.90
N CYS A 103 -10.80 -19.52 10.73
CA CYS A 103 -12.10 -18.88 10.52
C CYS A 103 -12.17 -17.92 9.31
N GLY A 104 -11.03 -17.45 8.82
CA GLY A 104 -10.94 -16.61 7.61
C GLY A 104 -11.29 -15.13 7.79
N LEU A 105 -11.65 -14.65 9.00
CA LEU A 105 -11.95 -13.23 9.24
C LEU A 105 -10.80 -12.30 8.83
N CYS A 106 -9.56 -12.71 9.11
CA CYS A 106 -8.35 -11.97 8.72
C CYS A 106 -8.18 -11.82 7.21
N VAL A 107 -8.65 -12.79 6.41
CA VAL A 107 -8.62 -12.71 4.93
C VAL A 107 -9.54 -11.61 4.45
N ASN A 108 -10.74 -11.51 5.04
CA ASN A 108 -11.70 -10.46 4.71
C ASN A 108 -11.22 -9.07 5.16
N ALA A 109 -10.58 -9.00 6.32
CA ALA A 109 -10.04 -7.75 6.86
C ALA A 109 -8.83 -7.21 6.08
N CYS A 110 -8.04 -8.09 5.45
CA CYS A 110 -6.82 -7.69 4.77
C CYS A 110 -7.09 -7.09 3.38
N THR A 111 -7.34 -5.79 3.31
CA THR A 111 -7.57 -5.12 2.02
C THR A 111 -6.34 -5.16 1.12
N MET A 112 -5.14 -5.35 1.66
CA MET A 112 -3.89 -5.60 0.91
C MET A 112 -3.82 -6.95 0.21
N LYS A 113 -4.72 -7.90 0.54
CA LYS A 113 -4.69 -9.29 0.07
C LYS A 113 -3.42 -10.06 0.43
N ALA A 114 -2.76 -9.65 1.51
CA ALA A 114 -1.57 -10.31 2.03
C ALA A 114 -1.88 -11.61 2.78
N ILE A 115 -3.15 -11.95 3.04
CA ILE A 115 -3.52 -13.15 3.79
C ILE A 115 -4.39 -14.07 2.91
N LYS A 116 -4.09 -15.37 2.96
CA LYS A 116 -4.88 -16.44 2.35
C LYS A 116 -5.21 -17.50 3.39
N LEU A 117 -6.27 -18.27 3.13
CA LEU A 117 -6.64 -19.41 3.95
C LEU A 117 -6.34 -20.69 3.16
N GLU A 118 -5.50 -21.56 3.70
CA GLU A 118 -5.12 -22.83 3.10
C GLU A 118 -5.23 -23.93 4.16
N SER A 119 -5.93 -25.02 3.85
CA SER A 119 -6.08 -26.17 4.77
C SER A 119 -6.52 -25.78 6.19
N LEU A 120 -7.46 -24.84 6.32
CA LEU A 120 -7.97 -24.30 7.59
C LEU A 120 -6.91 -23.59 8.45
N LYS A 121 -5.83 -23.08 7.85
CA LYS A 121 -4.88 -22.19 8.51
C LYS A 121 -4.68 -20.92 7.67
N ALA A 122 -4.56 -19.77 8.35
CA ALA A 122 -4.21 -18.54 7.67
C ALA A 122 -2.72 -18.51 7.34
N HIS A 123 -2.38 -18.00 6.16
CA HIS A 123 -1.01 -17.79 5.70
C HIS A 123 -0.86 -16.34 5.26
N ALA A 124 0.17 -15.66 5.78
CA ALA A 124 0.44 -14.27 5.47
C ALA A 124 1.69 -14.13 4.58
N ASP A 125 1.59 -13.27 3.57
CA ASP A 125 2.68 -12.82 2.72
C ASP A 125 3.21 -11.48 3.24
N SER A 126 4.32 -11.55 3.97
CA SER A 126 4.99 -10.37 4.54
C SER A 126 5.44 -9.36 3.48
N MET A 127 5.67 -9.79 2.23
CA MET A 127 6.04 -8.84 1.16
C MET A 127 4.88 -7.91 0.80
N GLN A 128 3.64 -8.41 0.86
CA GLN A 128 2.42 -7.62 0.59
C GLN A 128 1.84 -6.96 1.84
N CYS A 129 2.26 -7.36 3.03
CA CYS A 129 1.82 -6.76 4.29
C CYS A 129 2.28 -5.30 4.38
N CYS A 130 1.36 -4.38 4.63
CA CYS A 130 1.70 -2.98 4.89
C CYS A 130 1.79 -2.64 6.38
N GLY A 131 1.46 -3.56 7.27
CA GLY A 131 1.49 -3.34 8.73
C GLY A 131 0.25 -2.64 9.31
N CYS A 132 -0.90 -2.64 8.63
CA CYS A 132 -2.11 -1.95 9.10
C CYS A 132 -2.83 -2.58 10.31
N GLN A 133 -2.40 -3.76 10.75
CA GLN A 133 -2.90 -4.48 11.94
C GLN A 133 -4.39 -4.88 11.96
N LEU A 134 -5.17 -4.53 10.93
CA LEU A 134 -6.60 -4.89 10.84
C LEU A 134 -6.87 -6.39 10.97
N CYS A 135 -5.99 -7.23 10.42
CA CYS A 135 -6.11 -8.68 10.54
C CYS A 135 -5.80 -9.21 11.94
N GLU A 136 -4.92 -8.53 12.68
CA GLU A 136 -4.60 -8.86 14.07
C GLU A 136 -5.78 -8.48 14.97
N ASP A 137 -6.36 -7.28 14.79
CA ASP A 137 -7.53 -6.79 15.52
C ASP A 137 -8.77 -7.70 15.36
N GLU A 138 -8.99 -8.24 14.14
CA GLU A 138 -10.15 -9.08 13.82
C GLU A 138 -9.96 -10.57 14.20
N CYS A 139 -8.79 -10.96 14.72
CA CYS A 139 -8.51 -12.35 15.03
C CYS A 139 -9.09 -12.74 16.41
N PRO A 140 -10.14 -13.59 16.49
CA PRO A 140 -10.79 -13.91 17.77
C PRO A 140 -9.90 -14.71 18.72
N THR A 141 -8.85 -15.35 18.20
CA THR A 141 -7.88 -16.16 18.94
C THR A 141 -6.54 -15.45 19.14
N ASN A 142 -6.41 -14.18 18.72
CA ASN A 142 -5.16 -13.41 18.77
C ASN A 142 -3.96 -14.09 18.09
N SER A 143 -4.22 -14.96 17.11
CA SER A 143 -3.21 -15.81 16.45
C SER A 143 -2.39 -15.10 15.38
N ILE A 144 -2.63 -13.81 15.14
CA ILE A 144 -1.89 -13.02 14.15
C ILE A 144 -1.03 -12.01 14.90
N LYS A 145 0.24 -11.89 14.49
CA LYS A 145 1.19 -10.92 15.03
C LYS A 145 1.82 -10.15 13.89
N ILE A 146 1.77 -8.83 13.96
CA ILE A 146 2.45 -7.92 13.01
C ILE A 146 3.65 -7.27 13.71
N LEU A 147 4.85 -7.52 13.18
CA LEU A 147 6.10 -7.01 13.73
C LEU A 147 6.80 -6.12 12.71
N GLU A 148 7.24 -4.93 13.09
CA GLU A 148 8.08 -4.07 12.25
C GLU A 148 9.51 -4.64 12.18
N ILE A 149 10.12 -4.67 10.99
CA ILE A 149 11.44 -5.26 10.71
C ILE A 149 12.34 -4.38 9.84
#